data_AF-A0A0Q7AJT6-F1
#
_entry.id   AF-A0A0Q7AJT6-F1
#
_cell.length_a   1.000
_cell.length_b   1.000
_cell.length_c   1.000
_cell.angle_alpha   90.00
_cell.angle_beta   90.00
_cell.angle_gamma   90.00
#
_symmetry.space_group_name_H-M   'P 1'
#
loop_
_entity.id
_entity.type
_entity.pdbx_description
1 polymer ?
#
loop_
_entity_poly.entity_id
_entity_poly.type
_entity_poly.pdbx_seq_one_letter_code
_entity_poly.pdbx_strand_id
1 'polypeptide(L)'
;MDAPLTDPAPAGAPAKAFAPVDAGQRIEALDAIRGFALLGIFLMNVEFFNRTIGTIGQGLPRNLSGLDWWAGWFVAYFVQGKFWTIFSLLFGMGFAVMLVRAERAGREFIRLYLRRILALAVIGAVHFIFIWEGDILFSYAVGALSLLIVLYGRPRPILIGCAALAGLGFIPGLDGCFALAGGVAIAGAVALYLRGTWRVRWRGRSWPLFSFILMAAGPVVSLAALVVWVIPNGPIGPRLPLTIMGPLLFLAGWLSWKYRRPARLRVLRTAVGIYLFISTAMISGGVLQRFGPDPLQWPVPTSAATAPAPAAAAASVPARVAEARAKREEQLERNRRRNAEELALFTHGSYAETVYWRADRFIDKAAGDAGFAVLLTAMFLLGTWFVRSGLMENTAAHLPLFRRLALYGLPVGIGIGLLGSAIAMSHTPGDRLDGWGIASGLLFLGNLPACLGYVGLIVVMLHSRGPWSHVRLLAPMGRMALTNYLMQSLICMTWFYGFALGHWGMPRAQQLVFVVLVYALQVAFSHWWLARFRYGPMEWFWRGFTYRQVPPFRIDARTPQPPHPA
;
A
#
# COMPACT_ATOMS: atom_id res chain seq x y z
N MET A 1 -5.31 24.00 7.60
CA MET A 1 -6.18 24.72 6.68
C MET A 1 -6.33 26.07 7.32
N ASP A 2 -5.67 27.07 6.72
CA ASP A 2 -5.88 28.52 6.85
C ASP A 2 -4.61 29.22 6.34
N ALA A 3 -4.64 29.51 5.04
CA ALA A 3 -3.94 30.57 4.32
C ALA A 3 -4.25 30.36 2.82
N PRO A 4 -5.05 31.22 2.16
CA PRO A 4 -5.13 31.22 0.71
C PRO A 4 -3.82 31.80 0.17
N LEU A 5 -3.09 31.00 -0.62
CA LEU A 5 -2.05 31.53 -1.49
C LEU A 5 -2.77 32.09 -2.73
N THR A 6 -2.59 33.40 -2.94
CA THR A 6 -2.96 34.21 -4.13
C THR A 6 -4.44 34.56 -4.31
N ASP A 7 -4.67 35.78 -4.79
CA ASP A 7 -5.97 36.39 -5.02
C ASP A 7 -6.93 35.48 -5.80
N PRO A 8 -8.23 35.45 -5.45
CA PRO A 8 -9.22 34.80 -6.28
C PRO A 8 -9.25 35.46 -7.67
N ALA A 9 -9.24 34.64 -8.71
CA ALA A 9 -9.46 35.11 -10.07
C ALA A 9 -10.76 35.97 -10.12
N PRO A 10 -10.79 37.07 -10.88
CA PRO A 10 -11.92 37.99 -10.92
C PRO A 10 -13.22 37.24 -11.21
N ALA A 11 -14.22 37.47 -10.34
CA ALA A 11 -15.55 36.90 -10.45
C ALA A 11 -16.19 37.36 -11.77
N GLY A 12 -16.37 36.44 -12.72
CA GLY A 12 -17.01 36.74 -14.01
C GLY A 12 -16.48 35.94 -15.20
N ALA A 13 -15.32 35.27 -15.10
CA ALA A 13 -14.88 34.38 -16.17
C ALA A 13 -15.74 33.10 -16.18
N PRO A 14 -16.35 32.69 -17.32
CA PRO A 14 -17.08 31.44 -17.40
C PRO A 14 -16.15 30.31 -16.97
N ALA A 15 -16.62 29.43 -16.07
CA ALA A 15 -15.85 28.32 -15.56
C ALA A 15 -15.37 27.44 -16.73
N LYS A 16 -14.11 27.62 -17.15
CA LYS A 16 -13.54 26.82 -18.24
C LYS A 16 -13.68 25.34 -17.88
N ALA A 17 -14.22 24.56 -18.81
CA ALA A 17 -14.33 23.10 -18.70
C ALA A 17 -12.98 22.50 -18.25
N PHE A 18 -13.05 21.39 -17.51
CA PHE A 18 -11.85 20.69 -17.08
C PHE A 18 -11.07 20.19 -18.31
N ALA A 19 -10.01 20.92 -18.67
CA ALA A 19 -9.09 20.52 -19.71
C ALA A 19 -7.89 19.75 -19.12
N PRO A 20 -7.33 18.80 -19.86
CA PRO A 20 -6.06 18.19 -19.51
C PRO A 20 -4.94 19.23 -19.28
N VAL A 21 -4.00 18.90 -18.38
CA VAL A 21 -2.83 19.73 -18.08
C VAL A 21 -1.95 19.91 -19.30
N ASP A 22 -1.62 21.15 -19.60
CA ASP A 22 -0.71 21.53 -20.69
C ASP A 22 0.74 21.11 -20.40
N ALA A 23 1.55 20.89 -21.44
CA ALA A 23 2.89 20.32 -21.30
C ALA A 23 3.82 21.17 -20.40
N GLY A 24 3.71 22.50 -20.46
CA GLY A 24 4.53 23.46 -19.69
C GLY A 24 4.17 23.59 -18.21
N GLN A 25 3.08 22.97 -17.73
CA GLN A 25 2.68 23.02 -16.31
C GLN A 25 2.97 21.69 -15.57
N ARG A 26 3.81 20.82 -16.13
CA ARG A 26 4.12 19.51 -15.52
C ARG A 26 5.33 19.61 -14.59
N ILE A 27 5.27 18.83 -13.51
CA ILE A 27 6.38 18.72 -12.56
C ILE A 27 7.26 17.57 -13.06
N GLU A 28 8.34 17.89 -13.78
CA GLU A 28 9.24 16.91 -14.39
C GLU A 28 9.77 15.89 -13.37
N ALA A 29 10.09 16.35 -12.15
CA ALA A 29 10.53 15.49 -11.07
C ALA A 29 9.53 14.36 -10.77
N LEU A 30 8.21 14.63 -10.75
CA LEU A 30 7.21 13.59 -10.51
C LEU A 30 7.20 12.56 -11.63
N ASP A 31 7.36 12.98 -12.88
CA ASP A 31 7.35 12.08 -14.03
C ASP A 31 8.62 11.22 -14.07
N ALA A 32 9.80 11.78 -13.80
CA ALA A 32 11.05 11.01 -13.70
C ALA A 32 11.03 10.01 -12.53
N ILE A 33 10.55 10.41 -11.35
CA ILE A 33 10.42 9.49 -10.21
C ILE A 33 9.41 8.38 -10.51
N ARG A 34 8.29 8.67 -11.20
CA ARG A 34 7.35 7.63 -11.65
C ARG A 34 7.99 6.66 -12.63
N GLY A 35 8.75 7.16 -13.61
CA GLY A 35 9.48 6.33 -14.55
C GLY A 35 10.42 5.37 -13.82
N PHE A 36 11.28 5.92 -12.95
CA PHE A 36 12.15 5.11 -12.09
C PHE A 36 11.37 4.12 -11.22
N ALA A 37 10.23 4.53 -10.66
CA ALA A 37 9.42 3.67 -9.81
C ALA A 37 8.89 2.43 -10.57
N LEU A 38 8.57 2.57 -11.86
CA LEU A 38 8.10 1.44 -12.68
C LEU A 38 9.17 0.36 -12.86
N LEU A 39 10.46 0.73 -12.90
CA LEU A 39 11.53 -0.27 -12.98
C LEU A 39 11.51 -1.20 -11.77
N GLY A 40 11.45 -0.64 -10.56
CA GLY A 40 11.46 -1.46 -9.37
C GLY A 40 10.14 -2.20 -9.13
N ILE A 41 8.99 -1.65 -9.54
CA ILE A 41 7.74 -2.42 -9.57
C ILE A 41 7.88 -3.63 -10.50
N PHE A 42 8.49 -3.46 -11.67
CA PHE A 42 8.68 -4.55 -12.61
C PHE A 42 9.66 -5.63 -12.08
N LEU A 43 10.80 -5.22 -11.51
CA LEU A 43 11.76 -6.12 -10.87
C LEU A 43 11.15 -6.99 -9.76
N MET A 44 10.19 -6.43 -9.00
CA MET A 44 9.47 -7.18 -7.97
C MET A 44 8.40 -8.09 -8.58
N ASN A 45 7.61 -7.57 -9.54
CA ASN A 45 6.45 -8.29 -10.07
C ASN A 45 6.82 -9.47 -10.96
N VAL A 46 7.92 -9.38 -11.73
CA VAL A 46 8.36 -10.47 -12.62
C VAL A 46 8.51 -11.80 -11.88
N GLU A 47 8.87 -11.74 -10.59
CA GLU A 47 8.97 -12.93 -9.74
C GLU A 47 7.63 -13.66 -9.61
N PHE A 48 6.55 -12.91 -9.41
CA PHE A 48 5.20 -13.43 -9.15
C PHE A 48 4.36 -13.58 -10.43
N PHE A 49 4.95 -13.30 -11.59
CA PHE A 49 4.51 -13.87 -12.86
C PHE A 49 5.15 -15.23 -13.15
N ASN A 50 6.28 -15.52 -12.51
CA ASN A 50 7.05 -16.75 -12.69
C ASN A 50 7.01 -17.66 -11.43
N ARG A 51 6.18 -17.29 -10.45
CA ARG A 51 5.97 -17.98 -9.17
C ARG A 51 4.56 -17.72 -8.68
N THR A 52 3.98 -18.70 -7.99
CA THR A 52 2.64 -18.61 -7.39
C THR A 52 2.53 -17.45 -6.41
N ILE A 53 1.49 -16.63 -6.54
CA ILE A 53 1.25 -15.44 -5.75
C ILE A 53 1.05 -15.78 -4.26
N GLY A 54 0.57 -16.98 -3.95
CA GLY A 54 0.43 -17.46 -2.58
C GLY A 54 1.75 -17.59 -1.80
N THR A 55 2.90 -17.39 -2.45
CA THR A 55 4.23 -17.31 -1.82
C THR A 55 4.70 -15.89 -1.51
N ILE A 56 3.92 -14.86 -1.89
CA ILE A 56 4.20 -13.47 -1.48
C ILE A 56 4.35 -13.42 0.04
N GLY A 57 5.41 -12.78 0.51
CA GLY A 57 5.66 -12.60 1.94
C GLY A 57 6.26 -13.82 2.65
N GLN A 58 6.73 -14.85 1.93
CA GLN A 58 7.53 -15.96 2.51
C GLN A 58 9.05 -15.71 2.48
N GLY A 59 9.49 -14.59 1.88
CA GLY A 59 10.90 -14.25 1.71
C GLY A 59 11.53 -14.92 0.49
N LEU A 60 12.86 -15.01 0.52
CA LEU A 60 13.65 -15.60 -0.55
C LEU A 60 13.43 -17.13 -0.58
N PRO A 61 13.22 -17.73 -1.77
CA PRO A 61 13.21 -19.18 -1.90
C PRO A 61 14.50 -19.80 -1.37
N ARG A 62 14.38 -20.90 -0.60
CA ARG A 62 15.52 -21.54 0.07
C ARG A 62 16.48 -22.26 -0.87
N ASN A 63 16.00 -22.62 -2.05
CA ASN A 63 16.76 -23.33 -3.06
C ASN A 63 17.56 -22.41 -4.00
N LEU A 64 17.53 -21.08 -3.79
CA LEU A 64 18.35 -20.17 -4.59
C LEU A 64 19.83 -20.33 -4.24
N SER A 65 20.67 -20.44 -5.26
CA SER A 65 22.12 -20.51 -5.14
C SER A 65 22.80 -19.65 -6.23
N GLY A 66 24.10 -19.40 -6.10
CA GLY A 66 24.89 -18.69 -7.10
C GLY A 66 24.32 -17.31 -7.49
N LEU A 67 24.21 -17.05 -8.79
CA LEU A 67 23.70 -15.79 -9.33
C LEU A 67 22.22 -15.54 -9.00
N ASP A 68 21.41 -16.60 -8.90
CA ASP A 68 19.99 -16.46 -8.60
C ASP A 68 19.75 -15.98 -7.17
N TRP A 69 20.60 -16.42 -6.23
CA TRP A 69 20.57 -15.92 -4.86
C TRP A 69 20.93 -14.45 -4.79
N TRP A 70 22.01 -14.01 -5.46
CA TRP A 70 22.40 -12.60 -5.49
C TRP A 70 21.35 -11.71 -6.16
N ALA A 71 20.74 -12.17 -7.26
CA ALA A 71 19.64 -11.49 -7.93
C ALA A 71 18.42 -11.35 -7.01
N GLY A 72 18.02 -12.43 -6.34
CA GLY A 72 16.94 -12.42 -5.36
C GLY A 72 17.23 -11.48 -4.19
N TRP A 73 18.43 -11.58 -3.61
CA TRP A 73 18.90 -10.74 -2.50
C TRP A 73 18.86 -9.26 -2.87
N PHE A 74 19.37 -8.89 -4.05
CA PHE A 74 19.32 -7.52 -4.54
C PHE A 74 17.89 -6.99 -4.60
N VAL A 75 16.97 -7.76 -5.20
CA VAL A 75 15.56 -7.35 -5.27
C VAL A 75 14.94 -7.25 -3.87
N ALA A 76 15.19 -8.21 -2.98
CA ALA A 76 14.60 -8.21 -1.64
C ALA A 76 14.95 -6.94 -0.83
N TYR A 77 16.20 -6.48 -0.88
CA TYR A 77 16.66 -5.37 -0.04
C TYR A 77 16.60 -4.00 -0.71
N PHE A 78 16.92 -3.92 -1.99
CA PHE A 78 16.98 -2.64 -2.69
C PHE A 78 15.65 -2.27 -3.36
N VAL A 79 14.78 -3.25 -3.63
CA VAL A 79 13.58 -3.03 -4.45
C VAL A 79 12.30 -3.35 -3.69
N GLN A 80 12.13 -4.59 -3.23
CA GLN A 80 10.90 -5.08 -2.62
C GLN A 80 10.51 -4.22 -1.41
N GLY A 81 9.25 -3.77 -1.39
CA GLY A 81 8.75 -2.85 -0.36
C GLY A 81 8.89 -1.37 -0.69
N LYS A 82 9.98 -0.97 -1.35
CA LYS A 82 10.36 0.45 -1.53
C LYS A 82 9.62 1.05 -2.71
N PHE A 83 9.42 0.27 -3.77
CA PHE A 83 8.86 0.79 -5.01
C PHE A 83 7.33 0.90 -4.99
N TRP A 84 6.62 -0.01 -4.32
CA TRP A 84 5.18 0.19 -4.11
C TRP A 84 4.90 1.32 -3.11
N THR A 85 5.76 1.57 -2.13
CA THR A 85 5.64 2.73 -1.23
C THR A 85 5.92 4.05 -1.96
N ILE A 86 6.94 4.10 -2.83
CA ILE A 86 7.19 5.25 -3.73
C ILE A 86 5.99 5.48 -4.64
N PHE A 87 5.47 4.43 -5.29
CA PHE A 87 4.33 4.56 -6.19
C PHE A 87 3.07 5.04 -5.45
N SER A 88 2.86 4.59 -4.21
CA SER A 88 1.78 5.05 -3.34
C SER A 88 1.95 6.53 -2.98
N LEU A 89 3.15 6.93 -2.59
CA LEU A 89 3.48 8.32 -2.30
C LEU A 89 3.20 9.22 -3.52
N LEU A 90 3.64 8.81 -4.71
CA LEU A 90 3.45 9.54 -5.98
C LEU A 90 1.98 9.60 -6.41
N PHE A 91 1.19 8.58 -6.08
CA PHE A 91 -0.26 8.62 -6.29
C PHE A 91 -0.91 9.70 -5.40
N GLY A 92 -0.52 9.76 -4.12
CA GLY A 92 -0.91 10.85 -3.21
C GLY A 92 -0.48 12.24 -3.69
N MET A 93 0.75 12.36 -4.22
CA MET A 93 1.21 13.61 -4.85
C MET A 93 0.35 13.96 -6.08
N GLY A 94 0.03 12.99 -6.93
CA GLY A 94 -0.84 13.17 -8.10
C GLY A 94 -2.25 13.65 -7.73
N PHE A 95 -2.83 13.08 -6.68
CA PHE A 95 -4.08 13.55 -6.08
C PHE A 95 -3.98 15.02 -5.66
N ALA A 96 -2.94 15.37 -4.88
CA ALA A 96 -2.78 16.70 -4.33
C ALA A 96 -2.51 17.77 -5.39
N VAL A 97 -1.75 17.45 -6.44
CA VAL A 97 -1.57 18.35 -7.59
C VAL A 97 -2.91 18.66 -8.26
N MET A 98 -3.75 17.65 -8.45
CA MET A 98 -5.07 17.83 -9.04
C MET A 98 -6.00 18.62 -8.12
N LEU A 99 -5.94 18.35 -6.80
CA LEU A 99 -6.72 19.06 -5.80
C LEU A 99 -6.35 20.55 -5.72
N VAL A 100 -5.07 20.87 -5.55
CA VAL A 100 -4.60 22.27 -5.45
C VAL A 100 -4.96 23.07 -6.70
N ARG A 101 -4.91 22.44 -7.88
CA ARG A 101 -5.33 23.09 -9.13
C ARG A 101 -6.84 23.32 -9.20
N ALA A 102 -7.64 22.37 -8.74
CA ALA A 102 -9.09 22.54 -8.68
C ALA A 102 -9.47 23.64 -7.67
N GLU A 103 -8.82 23.68 -6.50
CA GLU A 103 -8.99 24.73 -5.48
C GLU A 103 -8.63 26.12 -6.05
N ARG A 104 -7.44 26.27 -6.65
CA ARG A 104 -6.99 27.55 -7.26
C ARG A 104 -7.92 28.04 -8.37
N ALA A 105 -8.56 27.13 -9.09
CA ALA A 105 -9.47 27.46 -10.17
C ALA A 105 -10.95 27.47 -9.75
N GLY A 106 -11.27 27.33 -8.46
CA GLY A 106 -12.64 27.35 -7.94
C GLY A 106 -13.55 26.22 -8.46
N ARG A 107 -13.01 25.05 -8.83
CA ARG A 107 -13.77 23.98 -9.51
C ARG A 107 -14.17 22.84 -8.57
N GLU A 108 -15.27 22.16 -8.92
CA GLU A 108 -15.73 20.96 -8.22
C GLU A 108 -14.72 19.80 -8.40
N PHE A 109 -14.03 19.41 -7.32
CA PHE A 109 -13.00 18.37 -7.36
C PHE A 109 -13.54 16.96 -7.09
N ILE A 110 -14.41 16.80 -6.10
CA ILE A 110 -14.79 15.48 -5.56
C ILE A 110 -15.45 14.60 -6.62
N ARG A 111 -16.46 15.12 -7.33
CA ARG A 111 -17.20 14.37 -8.37
C ARG A 111 -16.29 13.88 -9.50
N LEU A 112 -15.37 14.75 -9.94
CA LEU A 112 -14.40 14.44 -10.97
C LEU A 112 -13.42 13.36 -10.51
N TYR A 113 -12.91 13.49 -9.29
CA TYR A 113 -11.97 12.52 -8.73
C TYR A 113 -12.63 11.17 -8.46
N LEU A 114 -13.91 11.13 -8.03
CA LEU A 114 -14.69 9.89 -7.90
C LEU A 114 -14.79 9.12 -9.23
N ARG A 115 -15.05 9.82 -10.35
CA ARG A 115 -15.05 9.18 -11.69
C ARG A 115 -13.68 8.61 -12.05
N ARG A 116 -12.62 9.36 -11.73
CA ARG A 116 -11.24 8.95 -11.99
C ARG A 116 -10.87 7.67 -11.25
N ILE A 117 -11.21 7.58 -9.95
CA ILE A 117 -10.93 6.38 -9.15
C ILE A 117 -11.84 5.22 -9.54
N LEU A 118 -13.09 5.49 -9.95
CA LEU A 118 -13.98 4.45 -10.47
C LEU A 118 -13.42 3.83 -11.76
N ALA A 119 -12.94 4.65 -12.69
CA ALA A 119 -12.27 4.15 -13.89
C ALA A 119 -11.02 3.33 -13.54
N LEU A 120 -10.23 3.79 -12.55
CA LEU A 120 -9.07 3.07 -12.08
C LEU A 120 -9.45 1.71 -11.45
N ALA A 121 -10.54 1.67 -10.68
CA ALA A 121 -11.08 0.44 -10.10
C ALA A 121 -11.53 -0.53 -11.20
N VAL A 122 -12.24 -0.06 -12.23
CA VAL A 122 -12.67 -0.91 -13.36
C VAL A 122 -11.45 -1.44 -14.12
N ILE A 123 -10.46 -0.60 -14.41
CA ILE A 123 -9.23 -1.03 -15.08
C ILE A 123 -8.48 -2.07 -14.22
N GLY A 124 -8.39 -1.85 -12.91
CA GLY A 124 -7.75 -2.80 -11.98
C GLY A 124 -8.51 -4.13 -11.88
N ALA A 125 -9.84 -4.09 -11.84
CA ALA A 125 -10.67 -5.31 -11.85
C ALA A 125 -10.48 -6.12 -13.14
N VAL A 126 -10.48 -5.44 -14.30
CA VAL A 126 -10.19 -6.08 -15.59
C VAL A 126 -8.77 -6.63 -15.62
N HIS A 127 -7.78 -5.88 -15.16
CA HIS A 127 -6.40 -6.35 -15.10
C HIS A 127 -6.24 -7.56 -14.18
N PHE A 128 -6.89 -7.56 -13.01
CA PHE A 128 -6.89 -8.69 -12.09
C PHE A 128 -7.49 -9.95 -12.71
N ILE A 129 -8.69 -9.84 -13.26
CA ILE A 129 -9.45 -10.98 -13.78
C ILE A 129 -8.80 -11.54 -15.04
N PHE A 130 -8.41 -10.67 -15.98
CA PHE A 130 -7.99 -11.09 -17.32
C PHE A 130 -6.47 -11.21 -17.50
N ILE A 131 -5.65 -10.58 -16.64
CA ILE A 131 -4.20 -10.48 -16.87
C ILE A 131 -3.41 -11.09 -15.71
N TRP A 132 -3.53 -10.57 -14.49
CA TRP A 132 -2.68 -10.98 -13.38
C TRP A 132 -3.26 -10.67 -11.99
N GLU A 133 -3.22 -11.63 -11.08
CA GLU A 133 -3.75 -11.51 -9.71
C GLU A 133 -3.02 -10.43 -8.86
N GLY A 134 -1.79 -10.06 -9.22
CA GLY A 134 -1.01 -9.03 -8.50
C GLY A 134 -1.38 -7.58 -8.81
N ASP A 135 -2.61 -7.32 -9.29
CA ASP A 135 -3.10 -5.97 -9.56
C ASP A 135 -3.03 -5.06 -8.32
N ILE A 136 -2.44 -3.88 -8.52
CA ILE A 136 -2.36 -2.81 -7.54
C ILE A 136 -3.32 -1.65 -7.83
N LEU A 137 -3.88 -1.57 -9.04
CA LEU A 137 -4.71 -0.45 -9.49
C LEU A 137 -6.04 -0.42 -8.74
N PHE A 138 -6.67 -1.58 -8.54
CA PHE A 138 -7.88 -1.71 -7.74
C PHE A 138 -7.60 -1.32 -6.28
N SER A 139 -6.54 -1.85 -5.68
CA SER A 139 -6.11 -1.50 -4.32
C SER A 139 -5.90 0.00 -4.17
N TYR A 140 -5.33 0.67 -5.19
CA TYR A 140 -5.12 2.11 -5.19
C TYR A 140 -6.43 2.89 -5.32
N ALA A 141 -7.40 2.39 -6.08
CA ALA A 141 -8.73 3.00 -6.12
C ALA A 141 -9.43 2.92 -4.75
N VAL A 142 -9.34 1.79 -4.05
CA VAL A 142 -9.86 1.63 -2.67
C VAL A 142 -9.12 2.55 -1.69
N GLY A 143 -7.79 2.62 -1.76
CA GLY A 143 -6.98 3.56 -1.00
C GLY A 143 -7.34 5.02 -1.26
N ALA A 144 -7.63 5.38 -2.51
CA ALA A 144 -8.02 6.73 -2.90
C ALA A 144 -9.41 7.10 -2.38
N LEU A 145 -10.34 6.13 -2.36
CA LEU A 145 -11.64 6.29 -1.73
C LEU A 145 -11.51 6.49 -0.21
N SER A 146 -10.65 5.69 0.44
CA SER A 146 -10.31 5.85 1.87
C SER A 146 -9.73 7.24 2.16
N LEU A 147 -8.82 7.74 1.31
CA LEU A 147 -8.29 9.10 1.39
C LEU A 147 -9.39 10.17 1.28
N LEU A 148 -10.36 10.01 0.36
CA LEU A 148 -11.49 10.92 0.23
C LEU A 148 -12.37 10.93 1.49
N ILE A 149 -12.62 9.77 2.09
CA ILE A 149 -13.34 9.67 3.36
C ILE A 149 -12.58 10.43 4.46
N VAL A 150 -11.27 10.21 4.56
CA VAL A 150 -10.40 10.89 5.54
C VAL A 150 -10.46 12.41 5.38
N LEU A 151 -10.34 12.92 4.16
CA LEU A 151 -10.23 14.37 3.90
C LEU A 151 -11.60 15.07 3.87
N TYR A 152 -12.65 14.44 3.34
CA TYR A 152 -13.94 15.09 3.06
C TYR A 152 -15.15 14.40 3.69
N GLY A 153 -15.06 13.13 4.10
CA GLY A 153 -16.20 12.35 4.59
C GLY A 153 -16.90 12.97 5.81
N ARG A 154 -18.24 13.00 5.81
CA ARG A 154 -19.01 13.53 6.95
C ARG A 154 -19.23 12.42 8.00
N PRO A 155 -19.25 12.74 9.31
CA PRO A 155 -19.39 11.71 10.35
C PRO A 155 -20.64 10.82 10.21
N ARG A 156 -21.80 11.42 9.90
CA ARG A 156 -23.07 10.68 9.77
C ARG A 156 -23.02 9.61 8.66
N PRO A 157 -22.70 9.93 7.39
CA PRO A 157 -22.53 8.92 6.34
C PRO A 157 -21.51 7.83 6.66
N ILE A 158 -20.39 8.19 7.30
CA ILE A 158 -19.36 7.22 7.69
C ILE A 158 -19.93 6.20 8.68
N LEU A 159 -20.63 6.67 9.72
CA LEU A 159 -21.25 5.79 10.72
C LEU A 159 -22.34 4.91 10.12
N ILE A 160 -23.19 5.46 9.25
CA ILE A 160 -24.22 4.69 8.54
C ILE A 160 -23.57 3.61 7.66
N GLY A 161 -22.52 3.98 6.92
CA GLY A 161 -21.77 3.03 6.08
C GLY A 161 -21.13 1.91 6.89
N CYS A 162 -20.50 2.23 8.03
CA CYS A 162 -19.96 1.23 8.95
C CYS A 162 -21.04 0.28 9.47
N ALA A 163 -22.18 0.82 9.92
CA ALA A 163 -23.28 0.03 10.46
C ALA A 163 -23.91 -0.88 9.38
N ALA A 164 -24.11 -0.36 8.17
CA ALA A 164 -24.63 -1.13 7.05
C ALA A 164 -23.69 -2.27 6.64
N LEU A 165 -22.38 -1.98 6.50
CA LEU A 165 -21.38 -3.00 6.17
C LEU A 165 -21.25 -4.05 7.28
N ALA A 166 -21.27 -3.64 8.55
CA ALA A 166 -21.28 -4.58 9.67
C ALA A 166 -22.55 -5.45 9.68
N GLY A 167 -23.72 -4.86 9.38
CA GLY A 167 -24.98 -5.59 9.25
C GLY A 167 -24.94 -6.64 8.13
N LEU A 168 -24.41 -6.26 6.95
CA LEU A 168 -24.21 -7.19 5.83
C LEU A 168 -23.22 -8.31 6.17
N GLY A 169 -22.22 -8.04 7.01
CA GLY A 169 -21.25 -9.04 7.46
C GLY A 169 -21.87 -10.23 8.18
N PHE A 170 -23.05 -10.08 8.79
CA PHE A 170 -23.76 -11.20 9.43
C PHE A 170 -24.48 -12.14 8.45
N ILE A 171 -24.54 -11.78 7.16
CA ILE A 171 -25.13 -12.64 6.13
C ILE A 171 -24.08 -13.69 5.72
N PRO A 172 -24.40 -15.00 5.77
CA PRO A 172 -23.48 -16.05 5.36
C PRO A 172 -22.92 -15.82 3.95
N GLY A 173 -21.58 -15.86 3.81
CA GLY A 173 -20.89 -15.60 2.55
C GLY A 173 -20.54 -14.12 2.31
N LEU A 174 -20.94 -13.20 3.18
CA LEU A 174 -20.59 -11.77 3.12
C LEU A 174 -19.68 -11.33 4.28
N ASP A 175 -18.94 -12.26 4.89
CA ASP A 175 -18.06 -11.98 6.04
C ASP A 175 -17.00 -10.90 5.73
N GLY A 176 -16.60 -10.77 4.46
CA GLY A 176 -15.71 -9.71 3.98
C GLY A 176 -16.23 -8.29 4.27
N CYS A 177 -17.54 -8.10 4.44
CA CYS A 177 -18.14 -6.82 4.81
C CYS A 177 -17.69 -6.33 6.19
N PHE A 178 -17.31 -7.22 7.12
CA PHE A 178 -16.72 -6.80 8.39
C PHE A 178 -15.37 -6.11 8.21
N ALA A 179 -14.52 -6.64 7.32
CA ALA A 179 -13.23 -6.02 7.00
C ALA A 179 -13.42 -4.64 6.37
N LEU A 180 -14.40 -4.51 5.46
CA LEU A 180 -14.78 -3.23 4.87
C LEU A 180 -15.28 -2.24 5.93
N ALA A 181 -16.15 -2.68 6.84
CA ALA A 181 -16.65 -1.85 7.94
C ALA A 181 -15.50 -1.36 8.83
N GLY A 182 -14.54 -2.23 9.16
CA GLY A 182 -13.34 -1.89 9.92
C GLY A 182 -12.48 -0.84 9.21
N GLY A 183 -12.24 -1.02 7.90
CA GLY A 183 -11.49 -0.05 7.09
C GLY A 183 -12.15 1.34 7.06
N VAL A 184 -13.47 1.40 6.86
CA VAL A 184 -14.24 2.66 6.88
C VAL A 184 -14.22 3.30 8.28
N ALA A 185 -14.31 2.50 9.34
CA ALA A 185 -14.24 2.99 10.72
C ALA A 185 -12.87 3.62 11.02
N ILE A 186 -11.77 2.97 10.61
CA ILE A 186 -10.42 3.51 10.76
C ILE A 186 -10.27 4.83 9.97
N ALA A 187 -10.71 4.87 8.71
CA ALA A 187 -10.70 6.09 7.90
C ALA A 187 -11.50 7.22 8.57
N GLY A 188 -12.67 6.90 9.15
CA GLY A 188 -13.48 7.81 9.93
C GLY A 188 -12.78 8.35 11.17
N ALA A 189 -12.11 7.49 11.93
CA ALA A 189 -11.35 7.89 13.10
C ALA A 189 -10.20 8.85 12.72
N VAL A 190 -9.47 8.54 11.66
CA VAL A 190 -8.42 9.41 11.11
C VAL A 190 -9.01 10.76 10.65
N ALA A 191 -10.18 10.76 10.02
CA ALA A 191 -10.88 11.99 9.61
C ALA A 191 -11.20 12.90 10.81
N LEU A 192 -11.65 12.33 11.93
CA LEU A 192 -11.94 13.07 13.17
C LEU A 192 -10.70 13.74 13.73
N TYR A 193 -9.55 13.05 13.71
CA TYR A 193 -8.28 13.62 14.17
C TYR A 193 -7.82 14.81 13.31
N LEU A 194 -7.83 14.64 11.98
CA LEU A 194 -7.35 15.67 11.06
C LEU A 194 -8.20 16.94 11.14
N ARG A 195 -9.51 16.82 11.37
CA ARG A 195 -10.39 17.99 11.57
C ARG A 195 -10.16 18.61 12.94
N GLY A 196 -10.09 17.79 13.99
CA GLY A 196 -9.91 18.27 15.37
C GLY A 196 -11.05 19.16 15.87
N THR A 197 -12.23 19.02 15.25
CA THR A 197 -13.45 19.78 15.57
C THR A 197 -14.17 19.21 16.79
N TRP A 198 -14.08 17.90 17.03
CA TRP A 198 -14.79 17.24 18.13
C TRP A 198 -13.89 17.17 19.37
N ARG A 199 -14.42 17.65 20.50
CA ARG A 199 -13.69 17.77 21.76
C ARG A 199 -14.55 17.27 22.92
N VAL A 200 -13.90 16.64 23.87
CA VAL A 200 -14.51 16.20 25.13
C VAL A 200 -13.91 17.03 26.26
N ARG A 201 -14.77 17.54 27.15
CA ARG A 201 -14.34 18.23 28.37
C ARG A 201 -14.27 17.21 29.49
N TRP A 202 -13.08 16.96 30.02
CA TRP A 202 -12.87 16.03 31.11
C TRP A 202 -11.86 16.61 32.09
N ARG A 203 -12.21 16.61 33.40
CA ARG A 203 -11.44 17.23 34.49
C ARG A 203 -10.99 18.66 34.17
N GLY A 204 -11.91 19.51 33.71
CA GLY A 204 -11.64 20.91 33.37
C GLY A 204 -10.83 21.14 32.09
N ARG A 205 -10.26 20.10 31.47
CA ARG A 205 -9.41 20.21 30.27
C ARG A 205 -10.17 19.77 29.01
N SER A 206 -9.90 20.44 27.88
CA SER A 206 -10.46 20.10 26.57
C SER A 206 -9.53 19.15 25.80
N TRP A 207 -10.05 17.95 25.50
CA TRP A 207 -9.34 16.88 24.81
C TRP A 207 -9.90 16.68 23.40
N PRO A 208 -9.07 16.46 22.37
CA PRO A 208 -9.55 16.00 21.08
C PRO A 208 -10.20 14.62 21.25
N LEU A 209 -11.41 14.44 20.72
CA LEU A 209 -12.17 13.21 20.88
C LEU A 209 -11.39 11.97 20.43
N PHE A 210 -10.73 12.04 19.27
CA PHE A 210 -9.91 10.94 18.75
C PHE A 210 -8.83 10.48 19.74
N SER A 211 -8.03 11.41 20.28
CA SER A 211 -6.97 11.08 21.22
C SER A 211 -7.54 10.50 22.52
N PHE A 212 -8.67 11.04 22.99
CA PHE A 212 -9.37 10.55 24.18
C PHE A 212 -9.86 9.11 23.97
N ILE A 213 -10.51 8.82 22.84
CA ILE A 213 -10.99 7.47 22.50
C ILE A 213 -9.82 6.47 22.49
N LEU A 214 -8.71 6.78 21.81
CA LEU A 214 -7.56 5.87 21.75
C LEU A 214 -6.91 5.66 23.13
N MET A 215 -6.78 6.72 23.93
CA MET A 215 -6.23 6.62 25.28
C MET A 215 -7.16 5.87 26.25
N ALA A 216 -8.47 5.87 26.02
CA ALA A 216 -9.42 5.06 26.79
C ALA A 216 -9.48 3.61 26.30
N ALA A 217 -9.45 3.40 24.98
CA ALA A 217 -9.48 2.07 24.37
C ALA A 217 -8.24 1.24 24.71
N GLY A 218 -7.06 1.86 24.78
CA GLY A 218 -5.81 1.16 25.09
C GLY A 218 -5.87 0.36 26.41
N PRO A 219 -6.16 0.98 27.56
CA PRO A 219 -6.33 0.28 28.84
C PRO A 219 -7.43 -0.77 28.83
N VAL A 220 -8.56 -0.50 28.15
CA VAL A 220 -9.67 -1.47 28.02
C VAL A 220 -9.20 -2.72 27.26
N VAL A 221 -8.50 -2.53 26.14
CA VAL A 221 -7.94 -3.64 25.33
C VAL A 221 -6.82 -4.37 26.09
N SER A 222 -5.97 -3.65 26.84
CA SER A 222 -4.95 -4.27 27.69
C SER A 222 -5.57 -5.08 28.84
N LEU A 223 -6.65 -4.59 29.44
CA LEU A 223 -7.39 -5.32 30.46
C LEU A 223 -8.07 -6.56 29.86
N ALA A 224 -8.68 -6.42 28.68
CA ALA A 224 -9.23 -7.56 27.94
C ALA A 224 -8.14 -8.59 27.63
N ALA A 225 -6.94 -8.14 27.23
CA ALA A 225 -5.80 -9.04 27.04
C ALA A 225 -5.49 -9.79 28.35
N LEU A 226 -5.33 -9.08 29.47
CA LEU A 226 -5.07 -9.67 30.79
C LEU A 226 -6.14 -10.71 31.16
N VAL A 227 -7.42 -10.38 30.97
CA VAL A 227 -8.55 -11.28 31.23
C VAL A 227 -8.45 -12.54 30.38
N VAL A 228 -8.18 -12.42 29.08
CA VAL A 228 -8.05 -13.57 28.17
C VAL A 228 -6.82 -14.44 28.49
N TRP A 229 -5.78 -13.85 29.10
CA TRP A 229 -4.61 -14.55 29.62
C TRP A 229 -4.88 -15.25 30.96
N VAL A 230 -5.67 -14.65 31.86
CA VAL A 230 -5.95 -15.15 33.21
C VAL A 230 -7.07 -16.19 33.25
N ILE A 231 -8.10 -16.06 32.41
CA ILE A 231 -9.23 -16.99 32.38
C ILE A 231 -8.72 -18.39 32.02
N PRO A 232 -8.85 -19.38 32.93
CA PRO A 232 -8.62 -20.78 32.60
C PRO A 232 -9.59 -21.15 31.48
N ASN A 233 -9.08 -21.66 30.36
CA ASN A 233 -9.86 -21.97 29.15
C ASN A 233 -10.36 -20.76 28.33
N GLY A 234 -9.70 -19.59 28.38
CA GLY A 234 -10.00 -18.47 27.46
C GLY A 234 -9.59 -18.72 25.99
N PRO A 235 -10.12 -17.96 25.01
CA PRO A 235 -9.77 -18.11 23.59
C PRO A 235 -8.29 -17.76 23.33
N ILE A 236 -7.58 -18.66 22.64
CA ILE A 236 -6.13 -18.55 22.40
C ILE A 236 -5.79 -17.50 21.34
N GLY A 237 -6.53 -17.50 20.23
CA GLY A 237 -6.29 -16.63 19.06
C GLY A 237 -6.12 -15.13 19.37
N PRO A 238 -7.01 -14.50 20.16
CA PRO A 238 -6.94 -13.06 20.41
C PRO A 238 -5.90 -12.63 21.46
N ARG A 239 -5.27 -13.55 22.21
CA ARG A 239 -4.31 -13.22 23.27
C ARG A 239 -3.18 -12.32 22.78
N LEU A 240 -2.47 -12.79 21.75
CA LEU A 240 -1.30 -12.10 21.21
C LEU A 240 -1.69 -10.75 20.57
N PRO A 241 -2.69 -10.67 19.66
CA PRO A 241 -3.14 -9.40 19.11
C PRO A 241 -3.55 -8.38 20.18
N LEU A 242 -4.32 -8.78 21.20
CA LEU A 242 -4.82 -7.85 22.23
C LEU A 242 -3.68 -7.32 23.12
N THR A 243 -2.72 -8.18 23.51
CA THR A 243 -1.55 -7.76 24.32
C THR A 243 -0.73 -6.67 23.63
N ILE A 244 -0.65 -6.70 22.31
CA ILE A 244 0.09 -5.72 21.51
C ILE A 244 -0.76 -4.47 21.25
N MET A 245 -2.03 -4.65 20.90
CA MET A 245 -2.88 -3.56 20.43
C MET A 245 -3.20 -2.56 21.54
N GLY A 246 -3.41 -3.01 22.78
CA GLY A 246 -3.74 -2.13 23.91
C GLY A 246 -2.71 -1.04 24.18
N PRO A 247 -1.43 -1.39 24.47
CA PRO A 247 -0.36 -0.42 24.67
C PRO A 247 -0.12 0.48 23.45
N LEU A 248 -0.19 -0.08 22.23
CA LEU A 248 0.02 0.70 21.01
C LEU A 248 -1.10 1.72 20.78
N LEU A 249 -2.37 1.37 21.01
CA LEU A 249 -3.49 2.30 20.92
C LEU A 249 -3.35 3.44 21.94
N PHE A 250 -2.96 3.11 23.17
CA PHE A 250 -2.70 4.13 24.20
C PHE A 250 -1.57 5.08 23.77
N LEU A 251 -0.44 4.54 23.32
CA LEU A 251 0.71 5.32 22.86
C LEU A 251 0.34 6.21 21.67
N ALA A 252 -0.40 5.67 20.69
CA ALA A 252 -0.89 6.41 19.54
C ALA A 252 -1.83 7.56 19.98
N GLY A 253 -2.74 7.31 20.92
CA GLY A 253 -3.62 8.32 21.51
C GLY A 253 -2.84 9.42 22.25
N TRP A 254 -1.84 9.04 23.04
CA TRP A 254 -0.99 9.98 23.78
C TRP A 254 -0.13 10.83 22.84
N LEU A 255 0.54 10.24 21.85
CA LEU A 255 1.32 10.96 20.84
C LEU A 255 0.43 11.91 20.02
N SER A 256 -0.76 11.45 19.64
CA SER A 256 -1.78 12.23 18.95
C SER A 256 -2.19 13.48 19.75
N TRP A 257 -2.37 13.33 21.07
CA TRP A 257 -2.69 14.44 21.97
C TRP A 257 -1.51 15.39 22.18
N LYS A 258 -0.33 14.85 22.50
CA LYS A 258 0.90 15.62 22.80
C LYS A 258 1.34 16.45 21.59
N TYR A 259 1.33 15.86 20.40
CA TYR A 259 1.77 16.48 19.15
C TYR A 259 0.59 16.92 18.27
N ARG A 260 -0.52 17.38 18.87
CA ARG A 260 -1.68 17.91 18.11
C ARG A 260 -1.44 19.28 17.44
N ARG A 261 -0.43 20.04 17.90
CA ARG A 261 -0.07 21.37 17.38
C ARG A 261 1.37 21.39 16.84
N PRO A 262 1.67 22.18 15.79
CA PRO A 262 0.76 23.04 15.02
C PRO A 262 -0.12 22.23 14.04
N ALA A 263 -1.31 22.77 13.73
CA ALA A 263 -2.33 22.09 12.92
C ALA A 263 -1.85 21.71 11.50
N ARG A 264 -0.94 22.49 10.93
CA ARG A 264 -0.35 22.25 9.59
C ARG A 264 0.42 20.94 9.48
N LEU A 265 0.96 20.43 10.60
CA LEU A 265 1.74 19.18 10.63
C LEU A 265 0.88 17.94 10.92
N ARG A 266 -0.43 18.10 11.15
CA ARG A 266 -1.31 16.96 11.46
C ARG A 266 -1.30 15.92 10.34
N VAL A 267 -1.42 16.34 9.08
CA VAL A 267 -1.41 15.43 7.91
C VAL A 267 -0.12 14.60 7.86
N LEU A 268 1.05 15.26 7.98
CA LEU A 268 2.35 14.60 8.02
C LEU A 268 2.45 13.61 9.19
N ARG A 269 2.10 14.05 10.39
CA ARG A 269 2.19 13.23 11.61
C ARG A 269 1.25 12.04 11.57
N THR A 270 0.04 12.20 11.01
CA THR A 270 -0.91 11.11 10.80
C THR A 270 -0.37 10.11 9.79
N ALA A 271 0.14 10.58 8.65
CA ALA A 271 0.70 9.72 7.62
C ALA A 271 1.86 8.86 8.15
N VAL A 272 2.85 9.50 8.79
CA VAL A 272 3.99 8.81 9.39
C VAL A 272 3.53 7.93 10.56
N GLY A 273 2.62 8.43 11.40
CA GLY A 273 2.13 7.72 12.58
C GLY A 273 1.38 6.42 12.24
N ILE A 274 0.51 6.43 11.23
CA ILE A 274 -0.20 5.21 10.78
C ILE A 274 0.80 4.18 10.25
N TYR A 275 1.77 4.63 9.44
CA TYR A 275 2.77 3.73 8.88
C TYR A 275 3.65 3.10 9.97
N LEU A 276 4.14 3.93 10.91
CA LEU A 276 4.95 3.47 12.05
C LEU A 276 4.14 2.55 12.98
N PHE A 277 2.86 2.83 13.21
CA PHE A 277 2.00 1.98 14.02
C PHE A 277 1.94 0.56 13.47
N ILE A 278 1.79 0.41 12.15
CA ILE A 278 1.76 -0.90 11.48
C ILE A 278 3.10 -1.63 11.64
N SER A 279 4.23 -0.97 11.37
CA SER A 279 5.55 -1.61 11.55
C SER A 279 5.80 -2.00 13.00
N THR A 280 5.43 -1.14 13.96
CA THR A 280 5.62 -1.44 15.39
C THR A 280 4.74 -2.60 15.81
N ALA A 281 3.48 -2.66 15.36
CA ALA A 281 2.60 -3.79 15.62
C ALA A 281 3.17 -5.11 15.08
N MET A 282 3.75 -5.10 13.87
CA MET A 282 4.42 -6.27 13.30
C MET A 282 5.65 -6.70 14.10
N ILE A 283 6.51 -5.74 14.49
CA ILE A 283 7.72 -6.02 15.28
C ILE A 283 7.33 -6.57 16.66
N SER A 284 6.41 -5.90 17.37
CA SER A 284 5.91 -6.37 18.68
C SER A 284 5.24 -7.74 18.57
N GLY A 285 4.48 -7.97 17.48
CA GLY A 285 3.93 -9.27 17.10
C GLY A 285 4.99 -10.35 16.99
N GLY A 286 6.00 -10.10 16.17
CA GLY A 286 7.12 -11.04 15.97
C GLY A 286 7.93 -11.28 17.25
N VAL A 287 8.18 -10.25 18.07
CA VAL A 287 8.91 -10.39 19.33
C VAL A 287 8.12 -11.24 20.32
N LEU A 288 6.83 -10.96 20.50
CA LEU A 288 5.98 -11.73 21.42
C LEU A 288 5.67 -13.13 20.88
N GLN A 289 5.69 -13.31 19.55
CA GLN A 289 5.63 -14.62 18.93
C GLN A 289 6.91 -15.43 19.16
N ARG A 290 8.09 -14.81 19.09
CA ARG A 290 9.36 -15.53 19.24
C ARG A 290 9.72 -15.79 20.70
N PHE A 291 9.56 -14.79 21.56
CA PHE A 291 10.03 -14.81 22.95
C PHE A 291 8.91 -14.90 23.99
N GLY A 292 7.66 -14.66 23.60
CA GLY A 292 6.52 -14.76 24.50
C GLY A 292 6.12 -16.22 24.79
N PRO A 293 5.39 -16.46 25.88
CA PRO A 293 4.92 -17.79 26.24
C PRO A 293 4.11 -18.40 25.10
N ASP A 294 4.41 -19.66 24.75
CA ASP A 294 3.65 -20.38 23.73
C ASP A 294 2.22 -20.58 24.25
N PRO A 295 1.20 -19.98 23.61
CA PRO A 295 -0.18 -20.16 24.05
C PRO A 295 -0.63 -21.63 24.00
N LEU A 296 0.09 -22.47 23.24
CA LEU A 296 -0.11 -23.92 23.13
C LEU A 296 0.56 -24.73 24.25
N GLN A 297 1.38 -24.13 25.11
CA GLN A 297 2.12 -24.82 26.19
C GLN A 297 1.69 -24.35 27.60
N TRP A 298 0.57 -23.63 27.72
CA TRP A 298 0.10 -23.15 29.02
C TRP A 298 -0.29 -24.32 29.95
N PRO A 299 0.21 -24.37 31.20
CA PRO A 299 -0.01 -25.51 32.09
C PRO A 299 -1.49 -25.72 32.40
N VAL A 300 -1.90 -26.99 32.34
CA VAL A 300 -3.22 -27.45 32.77
C VAL A 300 -3.21 -27.50 34.30
N PRO A 301 -4.16 -26.88 35.02
CA PRO A 301 -4.28 -27.10 36.44
C PRO A 301 -4.56 -28.59 36.71
N THR A 302 -3.71 -29.23 37.52
CA THR A 302 -3.78 -30.66 37.87
C THR A 302 -5.12 -31.05 38.52
N SER A 303 -5.87 -30.08 39.06
CA SER A 303 -7.19 -30.28 39.69
C SER A 303 -8.29 -30.69 38.71
N ALA A 304 -8.08 -30.62 37.39
CA ALA A 304 -9.04 -31.11 36.41
C ALA A 304 -9.11 -32.65 36.32
N ALA A 305 -8.16 -33.36 36.92
CA ALA A 305 -8.07 -34.82 36.88
C ALA A 305 -9.07 -35.55 37.80
N THR A 306 -9.74 -34.84 38.71
CA THR A 306 -10.65 -35.43 39.73
C THR A 306 -12.13 -35.04 39.57
N ALA A 307 -12.52 -34.32 38.52
CA ALA A 307 -13.91 -33.92 38.29
C ALA A 307 -14.71 -34.97 37.48
N PRO A 308 -16.02 -35.19 37.77
CA PRO A 308 -16.84 -36.17 37.08
C PRO A 308 -17.04 -35.87 35.58
N ALA A 309 -17.17 -36.94 34.79
CA ALA A 309 -17.03 -37.00 33.33
C ALA A 309 -17.84 -35.99 32.46
N PRO A 310 -19.03 -35.48 32.82
CA PRO A 310 -19.71 -34.49 31.97
C PRO A 310 -19.07 -33.10 32.03
N ALA A 311 -18.33 -32.76 33.10
CA ALA A 311 -17.61 -31.49 33.22
C ALA A 311 -16.21 -31.53 32.57
N ALA A 312 -15.61 -32.72 32.46
CA ALA A 312 -14.35 -32.94 31.77
C ALA A 312 -14.46 -32.80 30.24
N ALA A 313 -15.68 -32.96 29.69
CA ALA A 313 -15.98 -32.91 28.26
C ALA A 313 -16.05 -31.49 27.66
N ALA A 314 -16.04 -30.43 28.49
CA ALA A 314 -15.95 -29.03 28.02
C ALA A 314 -14.51 -28.65 27.60
N ALA A 315 -13.94 -29.44 26.70
CA ALA A 315 -12.61 -29.33 26.09
C ALA A 315 -11.53 -28.84 27.07
N SER A 316 -10.91 -29.77 27.78
CA SER A 316 -9.69 -29.56 28.55
C SER A 316 -8.65 -28.77 27.72
N VAL A 317 -7.80 -27.96 28.37
CA VAL A 317 -6.75 -27.17 27.70
C VAL A 317 -5.97 -27.98 26.63
N PRO A 318 -5.60 -29.26 26.85
CA PRO A 318 -4.97 -30.11 25.83
C PRO A 318 -5.80 -30.29 24.55
N ALA A 319 -7.13 -30.45 24.66
CA ALA A 319 -8.01 -30.62 23.51
C ALA A 319 -8.08 -29.35 22.64
N ARG A 320 -8.08 -28.16 23.25
CA ARG A 320 -8.10 -26.88 22.52
C ARG A 320 -6.75 -26.53 21.90
N VAL A 321 -5.66 -26.92 22.56
CA VAL A 321 -4.31 -26.85 21.98
C VAL A 321 -4.21 -27.76 20.77
N ALA A 322 -4.74 -28.99 20.86
CA ALA A 322 -4.82 -29.90 19.73
C ALA A 322 -5.71 -29.34 18.60
N GLU A 323 -6.86 -28.76 18.93
CA GLU A 323 -7.74 -28.10 17.95
C GLU A 323 -7.06 -26.90 17.26
N ALA A 324 -6.33 -26.07 18.01
CA ALA A 324 -5.59 -24.94 17.45
C ALA A 324 -4.44 -25.39 16.55
N ARG A 325 -3.76 -26.51 16.89
CA ARG A 325 -2.76 -27.15 16.02
C ARG A 325 -3.41 -27.71 14.75
N ALA A 326 -4.50 -28.44 14.88
CA ALA A 326 -5.25 -29.00 13.75
C ALA A 326 -5.74 -27.90 12.80
N LYS A 327 -6.34 -26.81 13.31
CA LYS A 327 -6.75 -25.65 12.50
C LYS A 327 -5.58 -24.99 11.77
N ARG A 328 -4.41 -24.93 12.42
CA ARG A 328 -3.20 -24.36 11.82
C ARG A 328 -2.65 -25.27 10.72
N GLU A 329 -2.60 -26.57 10.96
CA GLU A 329 -2.17 -27.56 9.97
C GLU A 329 -3.10 -27.58 8.76
N GLU A 330 -4.42 -27.59 9.00
CA GLU A 330 -5.44 -27.46 7.95
C GLU A 330 -5.23 -26.17 7.12
N GLN A 331 -4.94 -25.04 7.77
CA GLN A 331 -4.64 -23.79 7.06
C GLN A 331 -3.37 -23.90 6.20
N LEU A 332 -2.31 -24.52 6.70
CA LEU A 332 -1.07 -24.74 5.95
C LEU A 332 -1.32 -25.66 4.75
N GLU A 333 -2.11 -26.71 4.92
CA GLU A 333 -2.47 -27.64 3.86
C GLU A 333 -3.35 -26.98 2.79
N ARG A 334 -4.36 -26.20 3.20
CA ARG A 334 -5.16 -25.37 2.27
C ARG A 334 -4.29 -24.43 1.46
N ASN A 335 -3.31 -23.76 2.09
CA ASN A 335 -2.38 -22.89 1.38
C ASN A 335 -1.49 -23.66 0.39
N ARG A 336 -1.00 -24.86 0.76
CA ARG A 336 -0.20 -25.72 -0.13
C ARG A 336 -1.02 -26.20 -1.32
N ARG A 337 -2.23 -26.70 -1.08
CA ARG A 337 -3.15 -27.13 -2.12
C ARG A 337 -3.46 -25.98 -3.08
N ARG A 338 -3.77 -24.79 -2.56
CA ARG A 338 -4.01 -23.60 -3.38
C ARG A 338 -2.81 -23.26 -4.26
N ASN A 339 -1.60 -23.26 -3.71
CA ASN A 339 -0.41 -22.96 -4.48
C ASN A 339 -0.14 -24.02 -5.56
N ALA A 340 -0.46 -25.30 -5.29
CA ALA A 340 -0.34 -26.38 -6.27
C ALA A 340 -1.37 -26.25 -7.40
N GLU A 341 -2.62 -25.91 -7.07
CA GLU A 341 -3.69 -25.61 -8.04
C GLU A 341 -3.31 -24.41 -8.92
N GLU A 342 -2.83 -23.32 -8.32
CA GLU A 342 -2.35 -22.13 -9.03
C GLU A 342 -1.19 -22.47 -9.98
N LEU A 343 -0.22 -23.25 -9.50
CA LEU A 343 0.92 -23.69 -10.31
C LEU A 343 0.45 -24.51 -11.52
N ALA A 344 -0.40 -25.52 -11.31
CA ALA A 344 -0.91 -26.37 -12.38
C ALA A 344 -1.70 -25.56 -13.42
N LEU A 345 -2.52 -24.62 -12.96
CA LEU A 345 -3.32 -23.74 -13.81
C LEU A 345 -2.43 -22.83 -14.67
N PHE A 346 -1.38 -22.23 -14.11
CA PHE A 346 -0.53 -21.30 -14.85
C PHE A 346 0.51 -21.98 -15.74
N THR A 347 0.86 -23.25 -15.50
CA THR A 347 1.78 -24.01 -16.36
C THR A 347 1.08 -24.86 -17.42
N HIS A 348 -0.11 -25.40 -17.14
CA HIS A 348 -0.80 -26.36 -18.02
C HIS A 348 -2.26 -26.01 -18.31
N GLY A 349 -2.87 -25.09 -17.56
CA GLY A 349 -4.27 -24.71 -17.74
C GLY A 349 -4.49 -23.79 -18.93
N SER A 350 -5.75 -23.70 -19.35
CA SER A 350 -6.19 -22.79 -20.40
C SER A 350 -6.35 -21.34 -19.90
N TYR A 351 -6.38 -20.39 -20.84
CA TYR A 351 -6.67 -19.00 -20.51
C TYR A 351 -8.05 -18.83 -19.86
N ALA A 352 -9.07 -19.55 -20.36
CA ALA A 352 -10.44 -19.44 -19.85
C ALA A 352 -10.56 -19.94 -18.40
N GLU A 353 -9.92 -21.07 -18.06
CA GLU A 353 -9.87 -21.58 -16.69
C GLU A 353 -9.14 -20.60 -15.76
N THR A 354 -8.06 -19.99 -16.25
CA THR A 354 -7.30 -18.97 -15.51
C THR A 354 -8.16 -17.75 -15.20
N VAL A 355 -8.93 -17.25 -16.19
CA VAL A 355 -9.83 -16.12 -16.02
C VAL A 355 -10.96 -16.45 -15.05
N TYR A 356 -11.58 -17.63 -15.17
CA TYR A 356 -12.64 -18.07 -14.27
C TYR A 356 -12.14 -18.14 -12.82
N TRP A 357 -10.96 -18.75 -12.62
CA TRP A 357 -10.34 -18.87 -11.31
C TRP A 357 -10.04 -17.50 -10.67
N ARG A 358 -9.60 -16.50 -11.44
CA ARG A 358 -9.40 -15.14 -10.92
C ARG A 358 -10.71 -14.41 -10.68
N ALA A 359 -11.70 -14.58 -11.54
CA ALA A 359 -13.01 -13.95 -11.38
C ALA A 359 -13.69 -14.36 -10.07
N ASP A 360 -13.66 -15.65 -9.74
CA ASP A 360 -14.19 -16.20 -8.49
C ASP A 360 -13.54 -15.56 -7.25
N ARG A 361 -12.23 -15.30 -7.32
CA ARG A 361 -11.43 -14.76 -6.22
C ARG A 361 -11.43 -13.23 -6.12
N PHE A 362 -12.05 -12.54 -7.08
CA PHE A 362 -12.03 -11.08 -7.11
C PHE A 362 -12.75 -10.46 -5.89
N ILE A 363 -13.81 -11.10 -5.39
CA ILE A 363 -14.55 -10.63 -4.21
C ILE A 363 -13.66 -10.67 -2.97
N ASP A 364 -12.95 -11.78 -2.75
CA ASP A 364 -11.99 -11.93 -1.66
C ASP A 364 -10.87 -10.89 -1.75
N LYS A 365 -10.33 -10.68 -2.97
CA LYS A 365 -9.33 -9.65 -3.23
C LYS A 365 -9.86 -8.26 -2.86
N ALA A 366 -11.06 -7.92 -3.31
CA ALA A 366 -11.68 -6.61 -3.05
C ALA A 366 -11.93 -6.38 -1.55
N ALA A 367 -12.35 -7.41 -0.81
CA ALA A 367 -12.51 -7.34 0.64
C ALA A 367 -11.16 -7.17 1.36
N GLY A 368 -10.13 -7.91 0.95
CA GLY A 368 -8.77 -7.83 1.50
C GLY A 368 -8.11 -6.46 1.29
N ASP A 369 -8.38 -5.81 0.16
CA ASP A 369 -7.83 -4.50 -0.19
C ASP A 369 -8.27 -3.38 0.77
N ALA A 370 -9.37 -3.54 1.52
CA ALA A 370 -9.81 -2.55 2.50
C ALA A 370 -8.86 -2.41 3.70
N GLY A 371 -8.25 -3.51 4.15
CA GLY A 371 -7.22 -3.47 5.19
C GLY A 371 -5.96 -2.78 4.68
N PHE A 372 -5.53 -3.14 3.47
CA PHE A 372 -4.38 -2.52 2.79
C PHE A 372 -4.61 -1.03 2.47
N ALA A 373 -5.86 -0.61 2.24
CA ALA A 373 -6.22 0.78 1.97
C ALA A 373 -5.86 1.74 3.10
N VAL A 374 -5.87 1.30 4.37
CA VAL A 374 -5.43 2.15 5.51
C VAL A 374 -3.96 2.55 5.36
N LEU A 375 -3.13 1.60 4.96
CA LEU A 375 -1.71 1.79 4.71
C LEU A 375 -1.46 2.65 3.46
N LEU A 376 -2.21 2.41 2.38
CA LEU A 376 -2.16 3.27 1.20
C LEU A 376 -2.55 4.71 1.53
N THR A 377 -3.61 4.91 2.33
CA THR A 377 -4.04 6.23 2.80
C THR A 377 -2.93 6.94 3.57
N ALA A 378 -2.14 6.23 4.39
CA ALA A 378 -0.99 6.81 5.07
C ALA A 378 0.04 7.38 4.06
N MET A 379 0.42 6.61 3.04
CA MET A 379 1.34 7.07 2.00
C MET A 379 0.72 8.16 1.10
N PHE A 380 -0.58 8.09 0.84
CA PHE A 380 -1.28 9.10 0.03
C PHE A 380 -1.36 10.44 0.77
N LEU A 381 -1.60 10.43 2.08
CA LEU A 381 -1.53 11.61 2.94
C LEU A 381 -0.12 12.18 2.99
N LEU A 382 0.91 11.34 3.06
CA LEU A 382 2.31 11.78 3.01
C LEU A 382 2.61 12.48 1.67
N GLY A 383 2.18 11.89 0.55
CA GLY A 383 2.33 12.48 -0.78
C GLY A 383 1.56 13.79 -0.91
N THR A 384 0.37 13.85 -0.31
CA THR A 384 -0.42 15.08 -0.26
C THR A 384 0.31 16.19 0.48
N TRP A 385 0.98 15.87 1.58
CA TRP A 385 1.80 16.83 2.33
C TRP A 385 3.00 17.32 1.51
N PHE A 386 3.69 16.45 0.76
CA PHE A 386 4.82 16.83 -0.11
C PHE A 386 4.44 17.88 -1.16
N VAL A 387 3.24 17.79 -1.72
CA VAL A 387 2.77 18.77 -2.71
C VAL A 387 2.27 20.04 -2.04
N ARG A 388 1.44 19.92 -0.99
CA ARG A 388 0.86 21.10 -0.32
C ARG A 388 1.88 21.94 0.44
N SER A 389 3.03 21.37 0.80
CA SER A 389 4.13 22.12 1.41
C SER A 389 4.97 22.92 0.40
N GLY A 390 4.73 22.75 -0.91
CA GLY A 390 5.50 23.40 -1.98
C GLY A 390 6.82 22.69 -2.34
N LEU A 391 7.19 21.61 -1.63
CA LEU A 391 8.46 20.90 -1.84
C LEU A 391 8.63 20.39 -3.29
N MET A 392 7.54 19.91 -3.89
CA MET A 392 7.54 19.39 -5.26
C MET A 392 7.26 20.47 -6.33
N GLU A 393 6.81 21.67 -5.94
CA GLU A 393 6.63 22.79 -6.88
C GLU A 393 7.99 23.43 -7.20
N ASN A 394 8.88 23.55 -6.22
CA ASN A 394 10.24 24.07 -6.40
C ASN A 394 11.29 23.14 -5.76
N THR A 395 11.59 22.03 -6.44
CA THR A 395 12.56 21.04 -5.96
C THR A 395 13.99 21.60 -5.85
N ALA A 396 14.34 22.58 -6.68
CA ALA A 396 15.65 23.21 -6.68
C ALA A 396 15.91 23.99 -5.38
N ALA A 397 14.93 24.79 -4.93
CA ALA A 397 15.04 25.53 -3.67
C ALA A 397 15.14 24.61 -2.44
N HIS A 398 14.63 23.39 -2.53
CA HIS A 398 14.61 22.42 -1.43
C HIS A 398 15.67 21.31 -1.56
N LEU A 399 16.67 21.49 -2.42
CA LEU A 399 17.72 20.50 -2.66
C LEU A 399 18.45 20.03 -1.39
N PRO A 400 18.75 20.88 -0.37
CA PRO A 400 19.36 20.42 0.88
C PRO A 400 18.53 19.36 1.62
N LEU A 401 17.20 19.45 1.58
CA LEU A 401 16.32 18.44 2.16
C LEU A 401 16.42 17.12 1.39
N PHE A 402 16.31 17.16 0.05
CA PHE A 402 16.38 15.96 -0.78
C PHE A 402 17.75 15.27 -0.70
N ARG A 403 18.84 16.03 -0.55
CA ARG A 403 20.18 15.49 -0.25
C ARG A 403 20.21 14.74 1.08
N ARG A 404 19.64 15.30 2.15
CA ARG A 404 19.54 14.61 3.46
C ARG A 404 18.66 13.36 3.38
N LEU A 405 17.54 13.43 2.65
CA LEU A 405 16.69 12.26 2.42
C LEU A 405 17.47 11.16 1.68
N ALA A 406 18.22 11.49 0.63
CA ALA A 406 19.05 10.52 -0.08
C ALA A 406 20.18 9.96 0.80
N LEU A 407 20.93 10.84 1.46
CA LEU A 407 22.12 10.49 2.24
C LEU A 407 21.81 9.68 3.49
N TYR A 408 20.72 9.99 4.21
CA TYR A 408 20.35 9.29 5.44
C TYR A 408 19.24 8.28 5.21
N GLY A 409 18.23 8.60 4.39
CA GLY A 409 17.07 7.74 4.17
C GLY A 409 17.43 6.41 3.50
N LEU A 410 18.33 6.40 2.51
CA LEU A 410 18.75 5.16 1.86
C LEU A 410 19.56 4.26 2.81
N PRO A 411 20.68 4.70 3.42
CA PRO A 411 21.46 3.82 4.30
C PRO A 411 20.68 3.37 5.53
N VAL A 412 19.88 4.25 6.14
CA VAL A 412 19.05 3.89 7.30
C VAL A 412 17.96 2.90 6.89
N GLY A 413 17.24 3.17 5.80
CA GLY A 413 16.14 2.31 5.37
C GLY A 413 16.58 0.93 4.90
N ILE A 414 17.65 0.87 4.10
CA ILE A 414 18.25 -0.39 3.65
C ILE A 414 18.91 -1.10 4.84
N GLY A 415 19.64 -0.37 5.69
CA GLY A 415 20.30 -0.92 6.88
C GLY A 415 19.34 -1.57 7.87
N ILE A 416 18.17 -0.96 8.14
CA ILE A 416 17.14 -1.58 8.97
C ILE A 416 16.59 -2.86 8.32
N GLY A 417 16.40 -2.86 7.00
CA GLY A 417 15.99 -4.06 6.25
C GLY A 417 17.02 -5.19 6.33
N LEU A 418 18.31 -4.85 6.19
CA LEU A 418 19.41 -5.80 6.35
C LEU A 418 19.52 -6.31 7.80
N LEU A 419 19.28 -5.46 8.80
CA LEU A 419 19.20 -5.91 10.19
C LEU A 419 18.05 -6.92 10.39
N GLY A 420 16.89 -6.70 9.75
CA GLY A 420 15.81 -7.66 9.72
C GLY A 420 16.22 -9.00 9.10
N SER A 421 17.03 -8.97 8.04
CA SER A 421 17.55 -10.18 7.38
C SER A 421 18.47 -11.04 8.27
N ALA A 422 19.25 -10.40 9.15
CA ALA A 422 20.08 -11.09 10.11
C ALA A 422 19.27 -11.91 11.12
N ILE A 423 17.97 -11.60 11.26
CA ILE A 423 17.02 -12.37 12.08
C ILE A 423 16.40 -13.49 11.25
N ALA A 424 15.83 -13.16 10.09
CA ALA A 424 15.19 -14.13 9.20
C ALA A 424 15.16 -13.65 7.74
N MET A 425 15.65 -14.49 6.82
CA MET A 425 15.59 -14.24 5.37
C MET A 425 14.48 -15.02 4.66
N SER A 426 14.01 -16.11 5.26
CA SER A 426 12.90 -16.91 4.75
C SER A 426 12.06 -17.42 5.92
N HIS A 427 10.75 -17.54 5.71
CA HIS A 427 9.82 -18.09 6.69
C HIS A 427 9.76 -19.62 6.56
N THR A 428 9.84 -20.38 7.66
CA THR A 428 9.40 -21.79 7.62
C THR A 428 7.91 -21.81 7.96
N PRO A 429 7.01 -22.21 7.04
CA PRO A 429 5.59 -22.29 7.35
C PRO A 429 5.35 -23.18 8.57
N GLY A 430 4.72 -22.63 9.61
CA GLY A 430 4.45 -23.36 10.86
C GLY A 430 5.47 -23.11 11.97
N ASP A 431 6.66 -22.58 11.65
CA ASP A 431 7.65 -22.24 12.66
C ASP A 431 7.31 -20.90 13.32
N ARG A 432 7.13 -20.93 14.64
CA ARG A 432 6.83 -19.75 15.46
C ARG A 432 8.12 -19.02 15.84
N LEU A 433 9.25 -19.72 15.85
CA LEU A 433 10.51 -19.25 16.43
C LEU A 433 11.47 -18.71 15.37
N ASP A 434 11.12 -18.78 14.08
CA ASP A 434 12.01 -18.33 12.99
C ASP A 434 12.27 -16.81 13.00
N GLY A 435 11.48 -16.01 13.72
CA GLY A 435 11.66 -14.56 13.83
C GLY A 435 11.18 -13.77 12.62
N TRP A 436 10.45 -14.41 11.69
CA TRP A 436 9.97 -13.80 10.45
C TRP A 436 9.12 -12.53 10.67
N GLY A 437 8.28 -12.53 11.72
CA GLY A 437 7.47 -11.35 12.07
C GLY A 437 8.32 -10.13 12.43
N ILE A 438 9.43 -10.34 13.13
CA ILE A 438 10.38 -9.27 13.50
C ILE A 438 11.07 -8.75 12.24
N ALA A 439 11.61 -9.67 11.42
CA ALA A 439 12.27 -9.34 10.16
C ALA A 439 11.35 -8.55 9.21
N SER A 440 10.11 -9.01 9.05
CA SER A 440 9.08 -8.35 8.23
C SER A 440 8.73 -6.96 8.76
N GLY A 441 8.57 -6.82 10.07
CA GLY A 441 8.28 -5.52 10.70
C GLY A 441 9.43 -4.52 10.56
N LEU A 442 10.69 -4.96 10.71
CA LEU A 442 11.87 -4.15 10.46
C LEU A 442 12.01 -3.77 8.99
N LEU A 443 11.80 -4.70 8.07
CA LEU A 443 11.77 -4.41 6.64
C LEU A 443 10.71 -3.34 6.33
N PHE A 444 9.52 -3.47 6.91
CA PHE A 444 8.45 -2.50 6.73
C PHE A 444 8.83 -1.11 7.27
N LEU A 445 9.44 -1.06 8.46
CA LEU A 445 9.96 0.16 9.08
C LEU A 445 11.02 0.82 8.20
N GLY A 446 11.95 0.04 7.63
CA GLY A 446 13.01 0.52 6.75
C GLY A 446 12.53 0.97 5.37
N ASN A 447 11.40 0.44 4.87
CA ASN A 447 10.85 0.82 3.57
C ASN A 447 10.48 2.31 3.48
N LEU A 448 9.97 2.92 4.56
CA LEU A 448 9.60 4.34 4.56
C LEU A 448 10.79 5.29 4.34
N PRO A 449 11.87 5.25 5.16
CA PRO A 449 13.05 6.07 4.92
C PRO A 449 13.74 5.72 3.60
N ALA A 450 13.80 4.45 3.19
CA ALA A 450 14.38 4.07 1.89
C ALA A 450 13.58 4.65 0.71
N CYS A 451 12.24 4.61 0.76
CA CYS A 451 11.34 5.24 -0.21
C CYS A 451 11.62 6.73 -0.34
N LEU A 452 11.68 7.45 0.79
CA LEU A 452 12.00 8.88 0.80
C LEU A 452 13.42 9.15 0.30
N GLY A 453 14.35 8.25 0.58
CA GLY A 453 15.72 8.30 0.11
C GLY A 453 15.85 8.15 -1.41
N TYR A 454 15.12 7.20 -2.02
CA TYR A 454 15.05 7.06 -3.48
C TYR A 454 14.42 8.30 -4.13
N VAL A 455 13.34 8.83 -3.57
CA VAL A 455 12.73 10.08 -4.04
C VAL A 455 13.76 11.22 -3.99
N GLY A 456 14.47 11.37 -2.87
CA GLY A 456 15.53 12.36 -2.72
C GLY A 456 16.67 12.17 -3.71
N LEU A 457 17.09 10.93 -3.93
CA LEU A 457 18.17 10.59 -4.86
C LEU A 457 17.83 11.02 -6.29
N ILE A 458 16.63 10.67 -6.77
CA ILE A 458 16.20 11.04 -8.13
C ILE A 458 16.09 12.57 -8.27
N VAL A 459 15.56 13.27 -7.27
CA VAL A 459 15.52 14.75 -7.29
C VAL A 459 16.93 15.34 -7.34
N VAL A 460 17.88 14.82 -6.55
CA VAL A 460 19.28 15.27 -6.56
C VAL A 460 19.94 14.99 -7.91
N MET A 461 19.71 13.81 -8.49
CA MET A 461 20.22 13.45 -9.82
C MET A 461 19.71 14.40 -10.91
N LEU A 462 18.41 14.73 -10.90
CA LEU A 462 17.81 15.67 -11.86
C LEU A 462 18.46 17.05 -11.84
N HIS A 463 18.88 17.53 -10.67
CA HIS A 463 19.51 18.85 -10.51
C HIS A 463 21.05 18.79 -10.57
N SER A 464 21.63 17.62 -10.85
CA SER A 464 23.07 17.50 -11.07
C SER A 464 23.46 18.01 -12.47
N ARG A 465 24.72 18.42 -12.66
CA ARG A 465 25.24 18.90 -13.97
C ARG A 465 25.97 17.82 -14.79
N GLY A 466 26.04 16.59 -14.27
CA GLY A 466 26.81 15.49 -14.86
C GLY A 466 25.94 14.42 -15.55
N PRO A 467 26.51 13.22 -15.82
CA PRO A 467 25.77 12.13 -16.46
C PRO A 467 24.52 11.70 -15.67
N TRP A 468 24.53 11.86 -14.35
CA TRP A 468 23.38 11.56 -13.48
C TRP A 468 22.11 12.35 -13.81
N SER A 469 22.22 13.51 -14.46
CA SER A 469 21.08 14.33 -14.90
C SER A 469 20.24 13.67 -16.01
N HIS A 470 20.79 12.66 -16.68
CA HIS A 470 20.10 11.87 -17.70
C HIS A 470 19.00 10.98 -17.12
N VAL A 471 18.83 10.92 -15.80
CA VAL A 471 17.64 10.32 -15.18
C VAL A 471 16.33 10.94 -15.70
N ARG A 472 16.38 12.17 -16.23
CA ARG A 472 15.26 12.81 -16.96
C ARG A 472 14.75 12.01 -18.16
N LEU A 473 15.58 11.14 -18.74
CA LEU A 473 15.19 10.23 -19.82
C LEU A 473 14.07 9.27 -19.40
N LEU A 474 13.84 9.09 -18.09
CA LEU A 474 12.75 8.28 -17.55
C LEU A 474 11.41 9.04 -17.50
N ALA A 475 11.39 10.36 -17.70
CA ALA A 475 10.17 11.16 -17.59
C ALA A 475 9.08 10.75 -18.60
N PRO A 476 9.37 10.48 -19.89
CA PRO A 476 8.37 9.96 -20.83
C PRO A 476 7.75 8.65 -20.37
N MET A 477 8.55 7.74 -19.82
CA MET A 477 8.05 6.48 -19.26
C MET A 477 7.09 6.72 -18.09
N GLY A 478 7.40 7.65 -17.19
CA GLY A 478 6.51 8.02 -16.09
C GLY A 478 5.26 8.80 -16.50
N ARG A 479 5.30 9.53 -17.62
CA ARG A 479 4.12 10.17 -18.23
C ARG A 479 3.12 9.15 -18.79
N MET A 480 3.60 7.95 -19.11
CA MET A 480 2.84 6.80 -19.61
C MET A 480 2.80 5.65 -18.60
N ALA A 481 2.78 5.97 -17.29
CA ALA A 481 2.94 4.97 -16.25
C ALA A 481 1.85 3.87 -16.24
N LEU A 482 0.59 4.21 -16.50
CA LEU A 482 -0.50 3.24 -16.57
C LEU A 482 -0.35 2.35 -17.80
N THR A 483 -0.05 2.95 -18.97
CA THR A 483 0.21 2.18 -20.20
C THR A 483 1.37 1.21 -19.99
N ASN A 484 2.51 1.69 -19.47
CA ASN A 484 3.70 0.88 -19.30
C ASN A 484 3.51 -0.24 -18.26
N TYR A 485 2.82 0.02 -17.15
CA TYR A 485 2.49 -1.00 -16.16
C TYR A 485 1.61 -2.13 -16.72
N LEU A 486 0.56 -1.77 -17.47
CA LEU A 486 -0.32 -2.75 -18.11
C LEU A 486 0.42 -3.52 -19.22
N MET A 487 1.28 -2.84 -19.97
CA MET A 487 2.12 -3.47 -20.99
C MET A 487 3.14 -4.44 -20.40
N GLN A 488 3.77 -4.11 -19.26
CA GLN A 488 4.64 -5.04 -18.52
C GLN A 488 3.89 -6.30 -18.13
N SER A 489 2.68 -6.13 -17.57
CA SER A 489 1.85 -7.25 -17.14
C SER A 489 1.45 -8.16 -18.30
N LEU A 490 1.06 -7.57 -19.44
CA LEU A 490 0.70 -8.30 -20.64
C LEU A 490 1.90 -9.06 -21.23
N ILE A 491 3.07 -8.43 -21.28
CA ILE A 491 4.32 -9.05 -21.72
C ILE A 491 4.67 -10.23 -20.82
N CYS A 492 4.61 -10.06 -19.49
CA CYS A 492 4.90 -11.14 -18.54
C CYS A 492 3.90 -12.29 -18.63
N MET A 493 2.60 -12.01 -18.66
CA MET A 493 1.56 -13.03 -18.83
C MET A 493 1.81 -13.85 -20.10
N THR A 494 2.09 -13.18 -21.21
CA THR A 494 2.35 -13.83 -22.51
C THR A 494 3.64 -14.66 -22.47
N TRP A 495 4.68 -14.17 -21.82
CA TRP A 495 5.98 -14.84 -21.76
C TRP A 495 5.97 -16.08 -20.84
N PHE A 496 5.43 -15.94 -19.62
CA PHE A 496 5.57 -16.96 -18.58
C PHE A 496 4.47 -18.02 -18.57
N TYR A 497 3.22 -17.68 -18.90
CA TYR A 497 2.12 -18.62 -18.69
C TYR A 497 2.01 -19.68 -19.79
N GLY A 498 1.64 -20.90 -19.40
CA GLY A 498 1.58 -22.10 -20.23
C GLY A 498 0.63 -22.01 -21.41
N PHE A 499 -0.50 -21.30 -21.25
CA PHE A 499 -1.44 -21.06 -22.35
C PHE A 499 -0.91 -20.08 -23.42
N ALA A 500 0.25 -19.47 -23.21
CA ALA A 500 0.89 -18.53 -24.13
C ALA A 500 2.27 -19.08 -24.58
N LEU A 501 3.39 -18.47 -24.16
CA LEU A 501 4.74 -18.94 -24.54
C LEU A 501 5.35 -19.94 -23.55
N GLY A 502 4.79 -20.07 -22.34
CA GLY A 502 5.12 -21.17 -21.42
C GLY A 502 6.53 -21.16 -20.81
N HIS A 503 7.18 -20.01 -20.64
CA HIS A 503 8.52 -19.92 -20.03
C HIS A 503 8.52 -19.86 -18.49
N TRP A 504 7.56 -20.53 -17.85
CA TRP A 504 7.48 -20.60 -16.38
C TRP A 504 8.72 -21.29 -15.78
N GLY A 505 9.12 -20.86 -14.58
CA GLY A 505 10.29 -21.41 -13.89
C GLY A 505 11.62 -20.78 -14.31
N MET A 506 11.59 -19.65 -15.01
CA MET A 506 12.79 -18.89 -15.40
C MET A 506 13.67 -18.55 -14.18
N PRO A 507 15.00 -18.81 -14.22
CA PRO A 507 15.91 -18.47 -13.13
C PRO A 507 15.89 -16.99 -12.75
N ARG A 508 16.14 -16.68 -11.46
CA ARG A 508 15.99 -15.32 -10.93
C ARG A 508 16.93 -14.32 -11.58
N ALA A 509 18.17 -14.71 -11.87
CA ALA A 509 19.13 -13.86 -12.56
C ALA A 509 18.70 -13.54 -14.00
N GLN A 510 18.11 -14.51 -14.71
CA GLN A 510 17.59 -14.30 -16.06
C GLN A 510 16.37 -13.37 -16.06
N GLN A 511 15.50 -13.44 -15.04
CA GLN A 511 14.38 -12.51 -14.88
C GLN A 511 14.85 -11.05 -14.78
N LEU A 512 16.00 -10.77 -14.13
CA LEU A 512 16.55 -9.41 -14.06
C LEU A 512 16.98 -8.92 -15.45
N VAL A 513 17.63 -9.76 -16.25
CA VAL A 513 18.00 -9.44 -17.64
C VAL A 513 16.75 -9.17 -18.47
N PHE A 514 15.74 -10.03 -18.35
CA PHE A 514 14.44 -9.85 -19.01
C PHE A 514 13.81 -8.49 -18.67
N VAL A 515 13.79 -8.13 -17.38
CA VAL A 515 13.26 -6.82 -16.93
C VAL A 515 14.05 -5.66 -17.54
N VAL A 516 15.38 -5.70 -17.51
CA VAL A 516 16.22 -4.62 -18.06
C VAL A 516 15.96 -4.44 -19.56
N LEU A 517 15.89 -5.53 -20.33
CA LEU A 517 15.63 -5.49 -21.76
C LEU A 517 14.25 -4.92 -22.07
N VAL A 518 13.20 -5.48 -21.46
CA VAL A 518 11.83 -5.01 -21.68
C VAL A 518 11.71 -3.55 -21.24
N TYR A 519 12.21 -3.19 -20.06
CA TYR A 519 12.15 -1.82 -19.56
C TYR A 519 12.87 -0.82 -20.49
N ALA A 520 14.05 -1.16 -21.02
CA ALA A 520 14.78 -0.31 -21.97
C ALA A 520 13.96 -0.09 -23.27
N LEU A 521 13.34 -1.14 -23.80
CA LEU A 521 12.42 -1.05 -24.94
C LEU A 521 11.20 -0.17 -24.61
N GLN A 522 10.64 -0.27 -23.41
CA GLN A 522 9.54 0.58 -22.96
C GLN A 522 9.92 2.05 -22.82
N VAL A 523 11.14 2.34 -22.37
CA VAL A 523 11.67 3.72 -22.35
C VAL A 523 11.73 4.25 -23.79
N ALA A 524 12.37 3.52 -24.71
CA ALA A 524 12.47 3.92 -26.10
C ALA A 524 11.08 4.11 -26.76
N PHE A 525 10.16 3.17 -26.53
CA PHE A 525 8.78 3.26 -26.98
C PHE A 525 8.07 4.49 -26.42
N SER A 526 8.23 4.79 -25.14
CA SER A 526 7.59 5.96 -24.49
C SER A 526 8.07 7.28 -25.09
N HIS A 527 9.37 7.38 -25.43
CA HIS A 527 9.91 8.54 -26.16
C HIS A 527 9.32 8.64 -27.56
N TRP A 528 9.37 7.55 -28.33
CA TRP A 528 8.82 7.48 -29.68
C TRP A 528 7.32 7.82 -29.72
N TRP A 529 6.56 7.33 -28.74
CA TRP A 529 5.13 7.54 -28.64
C TRP A 529 4.77 8.99 -28.29
N LEU A 530 5.39 9.56 -27.26
CA LEU A 530 5.09 10.93 -26.82
C LEU A 530 5.64 12.02 -27.76
N ALA A 531 6.51 11.66 -28.71
CA ALA A 531 6.86 12.52 -29.83
C ALA A 531 5.69 12.71 -30.83
N ARG A 532 4.70 11.83 -30.83
CA ARG A 532 3.56 11.83 -31.79
C ARG A 532 2.21 12.07 -31.12
N PHE A 533 2.06 11.62 -29.87
CA PHE A 533 0.82 11.64 -29.11
C PHE A 533 0.96 12.38 -27.79
N ARG A 534 -0.12 13.02 -27.33
CA ARG A 534 -0.10 13.85 -26.09
C ARG A 534 -0.07 13.00 -24.80
N TYR A 535 -0.61 11.79 -24.87
CA TYR A 535 -0.78 10.86 -23.75
C TYR A 535 -0.50 9.42 -24.20
N GLY A 536 -0.17 8.54 -23.27
CA GLY A 536 -0.23 7.11 -23.54
C GLY A 536 -1.68 6.64 -23.79
N PRO A 537 -1.87 5.51 -24.48
CA PRO A 537 -3.21 5.00 -24.82
C PRO A 537 -4.13 4.86 -23.59
N MET A 538 -3.61 4.27 -22.51
CA MET A 538 -4.41 4.01 -21.31
C MET A 538 -4.64 5.27 -20.50
N GLU A 539 -3.68 6.20 -20.47
CA GLU A 539 -3.88 7.52 -19.88
C GLU A 539 -4.93 8.34 -20.64
N TRP A 540 -4.95 8.23 -21.97
CA TRP A 540 -5.95 8.88 -22.81
C TRP A 540 -7.35 8.34 -22.53
N PHE A 541 -7.52 7.01 -22.53
CA PHE A 541 -8.79 6.36 -22.21
C PHE A 541 -9.28 6.73 -20.81
N TRP A 542 -8.39 6.64 -19.82
CA TRP A 542 -8.68 6.98 -18.43
C TRP A 542 -9.11 8.45 -18.26
N ARG A 543 -8.43 9.37 -18.96
CA ARG A 543 -8.82 10.79 -18.98
C ARG A 543 -10.15 11.01 -19.68
N GLY A 544 -10.39 10.32 -20.79
CA GLY A 544 -11.63 10.41 -21.55
C GLY A 544 -12.84 10.11 -20.68
N PHE A 545 -12.79 9.00 -19.95
CA PHE A 545 -13.81 8.63 -18.97
C PHE A 545 -13.94 9.65 -17.83
N THR A 546 -12.81 10.09 -17.27
CA THR A 546 -12.78 11.03 -16.14
C THR A 546 -13.47 12.36 -16.48
N TYR A 547 -13.11 12.95 -17.62
CA TYR A 547 -13.60 14.26 -18.05
C TYR A 547 -14.91 14.19 -18.86
N ARG A 548 -15.34 12.99 -19.29
CA ARG A 548 -16.45 12.78 -20.25
C ARG A 548 -16.28 13.57 -21.53
N GLN A 549 -15.05 13.70 -21.98
CA GLN A 549 -14.66 14.41 -23.19
C GLN A 549 -13.58 13.60 -23.84
N VAL A 550 -13.53 13.56 -25.17
CA VAL A 550 -12.44 12.91 -25.90
C VAL A 550 -11.28 13.90 -25.98
N PRO A 551 -10.20 13.77 -25.18
CA PRO A 551 -9.12 14.73 -25.24
C PRO A 551 -8.37 14.58 -26.58
N PRO A 552 -7.76 15.66 -27.11
CA PRO A 552 -6.99 15.59 -28.35
C PRO A 552 -5.86 14.57 -28.19
N PHE A 553 -5.80 13.62 -29.12
CA PHE A 553 -4.90 12.47 -29.03
C PHE A 553 -3.52 12.75 -29.64
N ARG A 554 -3.50 13.34 -30.83
CA ARG A 554 -2.28 13.72 -31.56
C ARG A 554 -1.81 15.13 -31.18
N ILE A 555 -0.53 15.38 -31.38
CA ILE A 555 0.05 16.72 -31.28
C ILE A 555 -0.27 17.44 -32.60
N ASP A 556 -1.13 18.47 -32.56
CA ASP A 556 -1.39 19.30 -33.73
C ASP A 556 -0.14 20.12 -34.07
N ALA A 557 0.42 19.92 -35.26
CA ALA A 557 1.61 20.63 -35.74
C ALA A 557 1.44 22.16 -35.85
N ARG A 558 0.22 22.68 -35.68
CA ARG A 558 -0.12 24.11 -35.78
C ARG A 558 -0.18 24.82 -34.43
N THR A 559 0.01 24.13 -33.30
CA THR A 559 0.03 24.76 -31.97
C THR A 559 1.49 25.00 -31.55
N PRO A 560 1.95 26.26 -31.37
CA PRO A 560 3.33 26.52 -30.97
C PRO A 560 3.63 25.89 -29.61
N GLN A 561 4.69 25.08 -29.52
CA GLN A 561 5.24 24.70 -28.22
C GLN A 561 5.85 25.93 -27.56
N PRO A 562 5.58 26.22 -26.27
CA PRO A 562 6.37 27.20 -25.55
C PRO A 562 7.84 26.73 -25.53
N PRO A 563 8.80 27.66 -25.67
CA PRO A 563 10.21 27.30 -25.78
C PRO A 563 10.67 26.52 -24.54
N HIS A 564 11.46 25.48 -24.78
CA HIS A 564 12.17 24.77 -23.72
C HIS A 564 13.05 25.79 -22.95
N PRO A 565 12.93 25.90 -21.62
CA PRO A 565 13.90 26.68 -20.85
C PRO A 565 15.26 26.01 -20.97
N ALA A 566 16.25 26.79 -21.42
CA ALA A 566 17.64 26.41 -21.58
C ALA A 566 18.32 26.05 -20.24
#